data_AF-A0A118JVK0-F1
#
_entry.id   AF-A0A118JVK0-F1
#
_cell.length_a   1.000
_cell.length_b   1.000
_cell.length_c   1.000
_cell.angle_alpha   90.00
_cell.angle_beta   90.00
_cell.angle_gamma   90.00
#
_symmetry.space_group_name_H-M   'P 1'
#
loop_
_entity.id
_entity.type
_entity.pdbx_description
1 polymer ?
#
loop_
_entity_poly.entity_id
_entity_poly.type
_entity_poly.pdbx_seq_one_letter_code
_entity_poly.pdbx_strand_id
1 'polypeptide(L)'
;MGKRKKGFTEPKTPPKKGCKVCEEAESKYKCPACLIPYCSLVCFKKHKEISCVKPVPAPENDTTSTILPPVDVDRACYVDDISDVLPHSQLECIALSNEIRDAMKGKELQELIRNIDCSADAEAELDKAMKQEEFRLFTEKILRMVNQPENQRI
;
A
#
# COMPACT_ATOMS: atom_id res chain seq x y z
N MET A 1 -19.71 59.06 23.01
CA MET A 1 -20.42 57.76 22.90
C MET A 1 -20.20 57.17 21.51
N GLY A 2 -19.93 55.86 21.36
CA GLY A 2 -20.10 55.21 20.04
C GLY A 2 -19.22 54.02 19.63
N LYS A 3 -18.97 53.06 20.52
CA LYS A 3 -18.81 51.61 20.25
C LYS A 3 -17.77 51.14 19.21
N ARG A 4 -16.63 50.66 19.75
CA ARG A 4 -15.70 49.68 19.15
C ARG A 4 -16.46 48.45 18.64
N LYS A 5 -16.36 48.13 17.34
CA LYS A 5 -16.81 46.85 16.79
C LYS A 5 -15.72 45.80 17.03
N LYS A 6 -15.98 44.91 18.00
CA LYS A 6 -15.16 43.72 18.28
C LYS A 6 -15.30 42.74 17.12
N GLY A 7 -14.17 42.22 16.66
CA GLY A 7 -14.12 41.14 15.68
C GLY A 7 -14.80 39.87 16.21
N PHE A 8 -15.55 39.23 15.33
CA PHE A 8 -15.88 37.82 15.43
C PHE A 8 -15.10 37.13 14.31
N THR A 9 -13.94 36.59 14.67
CA THR A 9 -13.26 35.59 13.85
C THR A 9 -14.10 34.32 13.90
N GLU A 10 -14.62 33.91 12.76
CA GLU A 10 -15.27 32.61 12.60
C GLU A 10 -14.33 31.49 13.09
N PRO A 11 -14.80 30.56 13.94
CA PRO A 11 -14.00 29.39 14.27
C PRO A 11 -13.88 28.53 13.02
N LYS A 12 -12.65 28.40 12.49
CA LYS A 12 -12.34 27.46 11.43
C LYS A 12 -12.57 26.03 11.95
N THR A 13 -13.75 25.49 11.71
CA THR A 13 -14.05 24.10 12.02
C THR A 13 -13.35 23.18 11.01
N PRO A 14 -12.59 22.17 11.46
CA PRO A 14 -12.05 21.14 10.57
C PRO A 14 -13.20 20.36 9.91
N PRO A 15 -13.00 19.79 8.71
CA PRO A 15 -14.05 19.07 7.97
C PRO A 15 -14.59 17.94 8.84
N LYS A 16 -15.84 18.08 9.27
CA LYS A 16 -16.51 17.10 10.13
C LYS A 16 -16.83 15.88 9.29
N LYS A 17 -16.26 14.73 9.65
CA LYS A 17 -16.54 13.46 8.98
C LYS A 17 -18.01 13.09 9.24
N GLY A 18 -18.78 12.76 8.21
CA GLY A 18 -20.17 12.31 8.34
C GLY A 18 -20.26 10.93 9.00
N CYS A 19 -21.42 10.60 9.57
CA CYS A 19 -21.71 9.27 10.06
C CYS A 19 -21.73 8.28 8.89
N LYS A 20 -20.89 7.25 8.94
CA LYS A 20 -20.82 6.20 7.91
C LYS A 20 -21.86 5.08 8.08
N VAL A 21 -22.90 5.32 8.87
CA VAL A 21 -24.01 4.38 9.11
C VAL A 21 -25.30 4.91 8.50
N CYS A 22 -25.63 6.18 8.75
CA CYS A 22 -26.82 6.82 8.18
C CYS A 22 -26.49 7.87 7.12
N GLU A 23 -25.24 8.33 7.01
CA GLU A 23 -24.75 9.36 6.08
C GLU A 23 -25.46 10.73 6.14
N GLU A 24 -26.49 10.85 6.98
CA GLU A 24 -27.37 12.03 7.08
C GLU A 24 -26.90 13.04 8.13
N ALA A 25 -26.11 12.59 9.11
CA ALA A 25 -25.69 13.42 10.24
C ALA A 25 -24.17 13.43 10.43
N GLU A 26 -23.65 14.51 11.01
CA GLU A 26 -22.25 14.61 11.40
C GLU A 26 -21.89 13.53 12.43
N SER A 27 -20.70 12.93 12.31
CA SER A 27 -20.26 11.93 13.29
C SER A 27 -19.84 12.59 14.60
N LYS A 28 -20.32 12.03 15.71
CA LYS A 28 -19.99 12.48 17.08
C LYS A 28 -19.08 11.50 17.81
N TYR A 29 -19.09 10.24 17.39
CA TYR A 29 -18.36 9.15 18.05
C TYR A 29 -17.71 8.23 17.01
N LYS A 30 -16.79 7.38 17.46
CA LYS A 30 -16.12 6.35 16.64
C LYS A 30 -16.27 4.98 17.30
N CYS A 31 -16.42 3.94 16.49
CA CYS A 31 -16.51 2.58 17.01
C CYS A 31 -15.12 2.10 17.47
N PRO A 32 -14.95 1.57 18.69
CA PRO A 32 -13.65 1.06 19.15
C PRO A 32 -13.23 -0.25 18.45
N ALA A 33 -14.17 -0.96 17.81
CA ALA A 33 -13.88 -2.21 17.11
C ALA A 33 -13.45 -2.00 15.65
N CYS A 34 -14.02 -1.00 14.96
CA CYS A 34 -13.80 -0.80 13.52
C CYS A 34 -13.44 0.63 13.10
N LEU A 35 -13.35 1.55 14.06
CA LEU A 35 -13.03 2.97 13.85
C LEU A 35 -13.99 3.73 12.94
N ILE A 36 -15.10 3.11 12.52
CA ILE A 36 -16.13 3.74 11.69
C ILE A 36 -16.80 4.88 12.48
N PRO A 37 -16.90 6.10 11.90
CA PRO A 37 -17.50 7.26 12.54
C PRO A 37 -19.04 7.18 12.51
N TYR A 38 -19.70 7.47 13.64
CA TYR A 38 -21.16 7.42 13.75
C TYR A 38 -21.76 8.61 14.54
N CYS A 39 -23.04 8.92 14.30
CA CYS A 39 -23.72 10.08 14.90
C CYS A 39 -24.37 9.78 16.27
N SER A 40 -24.88 8.57 16.49
CA SER A 40 -25.65 8.23 17.70
C SER A 40 -25.63 6.74 18.05
N LEU A 41 -26.10 6.39 19.26
CA LEU A 41 -26.22 5.00 19.71
C LEU A 41 -27.16 4.15 18.83
N VAL A 42 -28.12 4.78 18.15
CA VAL A 42 -28.98 4.09 17.17
C VAL A 42 -28.14 3.61 15.98
N CYS A 43 -27.24 4.46 15.48
CA CYS A 43 -26.28 4.08 14.44
C CYS A 43 -25.26 3.06 14.95
N PHE A 44 -24.82 3.15 16.20
CA PHE A 44 -23.95 2.13 16.78
C PHE A 44 -24.60 0.74 16.83
N LYS A 45 -25.88 0.65 17.22
CA LYS A 45 -26.62 -0.63 17.24
C LYS A 45 -26.81 -1.20 15.84
N LYS A 46 -27.29 -0.39 14.88
CA LYS A 46 -27.42 -0.80 13.47
C LYS A 46 -26.09 -1.26 12.88
N HIS A 47 -25.03 -0.54 13.18
CA HIS A 47 -23.68 -0.88 12.77
C HIS A 47 -23.21 -2.20 13.40
N LYS A 48 -23.43 -2.41 14.71
CA LYS A 48 -23.05 -3.64 15.41
C LYS A 48 -23.78 -4.87 14.88
N GLU A 49 -25.05 -4.71 14.48
CA GLU A 49 -25.92 -5.79 14.01
C GLU A 49 -25.65 -6.16 12.54
N ILE A 50 -25.22 -5.21 11.69
CA ILE A 50 -25.15 -5.39 10.24
C ILE A 50 -23.70 -5.34 9.68
N SER A 51 -22.80 -4.53 10.25
CA SER A 51 -21.54 -4.16 9.57
C SER A 51 -20.34 -3.86 10.47
N CYS A 52 -20.34 -4.31 11.73
CA CYS A 52 -19.21 -4.12 12.65
C CYS A 52 -18.14 -5.20 12.44
N VAL A 53 -17.61 -5.25 11.23
CA VAL A 53 -16.43 -6.04 10.90
C VAL A 53 -15.22 -5.20 11.32
N LYS A 54 -14.35 -5.76 12.17
CA LYS A 54 -13.01 -5.20 12.41
C LYS A 54 -12.40 -4.95 11.02
N PRO A 55 -11.75 -3.82 10.71
CA PRO A 55 -11.13 -3.63 9.42
C PRO A 55 -9.94 -4.58 9.46
N VAL A 56 -10.16 -5.80 8.96
CA VAL A 56 -9.10 -6.65 8.48
C VAL A 56 -8.55 -5.84 7.31
N PRO A 57 -7.28 -5.40 7.34
CA PRO A 57 -6.64 -5.04 6.09
C PRO A 57 -6.75 -6.29 5.22
N ALA A 58 -7.56 -6.23 4.16
CA ALA A 58 -7.68 -7.37 3.26
C ALA A 58 -6.32 -7.58 2.56
N PRO A 59 -5.92 -8.82 2.21
CA PRO A 59 -6.52 -10.12 2.50
C PRO A 59 -5.54 -11.07 3.19
N GLU A 60 -6.02 -11.90 4.13
CA GLU A 60 -5.47 -13.24 4.25
C GLU A 60 -6.47 -14.20 4.89
N ASN A 61 -6.84 -15.16 4.07
CA ASN A 61 -7.54 -16.39 4.34
C ASN A 61 -6.68 -17.34 5.18
N ASP A 62 -7.15 -17.65 6.39
CA ASP A 62 -6.82 -18.85 7.16
C ASP A 62 -6.76 -20.09 6.25
N THR A 63 -5.86 -21.06 6.40
CA THR A 63 -5.80 -21.93 7.58
C THR A 63 -4.52 -22.75 7.48
N THR A 64 -3.73 -22.88 8.55
CA THR A 64 -3.41 -24.14 9.27
C THR A 64 -2.22 -23.91 10.20
N SER A 65 -2.41 -24.28 11.47
CA SER A 65 -1.42 -24.30 12.55
C SER A 65 -0.04 -24.81 12.12
N THR A 66 1.02 -24.05 12.40
CA THR A 66 2.27 -24.52 13.02
C THR A 66 3.00 -23.34 13.62
N ILE A 67 3.35 -23.47 14.89
CA ILE A 67 4.10 -22.53 15.73
C ILE A 67 5.48 -22.27 15.08
N LEU A 68 5.74 -21.04 14.67
CA LEU A 68 7.08 -20.50 14.36
C LEU A 68 7.17 -19.09 14.97
N PRO A 69 8.35 -18.69 15.49
CA PRO A 69 8.52 -17.43 16.20
C PRO A 69 8.30 -16.24 15.25
N PRO A 70 7.95 -15.06 15.80
CA PRO A 70 7.61 -13.89 14.99
C PRO A 70 8.86 -13.42 14.25
N VAL A 71 8.85 -13.57 12.92
CA VAL A 71 9.86 -12.91 12.08
C VAL A 71 9.44 -11.46 11.96
N ASP A 72 10.36 -10.62 12.44
CA ASP A 72 10.34 -9.16 12.47
C ASP A 72 9.77 -8.51 11.20
N VAL A 73 8.81 -7.61 11.42
CA VAL A 73 8.71 -6.26 10.86
C VAL A 73 8.74 -6.13 9.34
N ASP A 74 7.55 -5.88 8.77
CA ASP A 74 7.28 -4.74 7.88
C ASP A 74 8.55 -4.11 7.28
N ARG A 75 9.07 -4.70 6.20
CA ARG A 75 10.22 -4.14 5.46
C ARG A 75 9.73 -2.89 4.73
N ALA A 76 9.60 -1.78 5.47
CA ALA A 76 9.41 -0.47 4.89
C ALA A 76 10.67 -0.15 4.07
N CYS A 77 10.62 -0.34 2.75
CA CYS A 77 11.66 0.16 1.85
C CYS A 77 11.64 1.69 1.91
N TYR A 78 12.62 2.26 2.63
CA TYR A 78 12.90 3.68 2.59
C TYR A 78 13.69 3.98 1.32
N VAL A 79 13.10 4.78 0.44
CA VAL A 79 13.75 5.23 -0.79
C VAL A 79 14.04 6.72 -0.62
N ASP A 80 15.30 7.12 -0.83
CA ASP A 80 15.74 8.51 -0.66
C ASP A 80 15.01 9.45 -1.63
N ASP A 81 14.84 9.03 -2.89
CA ASP A 81 14.18 9.80 -3.93
C ASP A 81 13.04 9.02 -4.61
N ILE A 82 11.88 9.66 -4.75
CA ILE A 82 10.70 9.06 -5.40
C ILE A 82 10.96 8.76 -6.88
N SER A 83 11.91 9.46 -7.52
CA SER A 83 12.33 9.19 -8.90
C SER A 83 12.96 7.81 -9.10
N ASP A 84 13.48 7.21 -8.03
CA ASP A 84 14.07 5.87 -8.07
C ASP A 84 13.01 4.76 -7.98
N VAL A 85 11.75 5.15 -7.70
CA VAL A 85 10.60 4.24 -7.64
C VAL A 85 9.87 4.25 -8.96
N LEU A 86 9.64 3.06 -9.52
CA LEU A 86 8.85 2.91 -10.74
C LEU A 86 7.37 3.28 -10.48
N PRO A 87 6.74 4.13 -11.31
CA PRO A 87 5.31 4.41 -11.22
C PRO A 87 4.47 3.16 -11.51
N HIS A 88 3.24 3.18 -11.00
CA HIS A 88 2.32 2.04 -11.11
C HIS A 88 2.06 1.59 -12.56
N SER A 89 1.95 2.54 -13.50
CA SER A 89 1.76 2.24 -14.93
C SER A 89 2.89 1.39 -15.51
N GLN A 90 4.14 1.69 -15.13
CA GLN A 90 5.30 0.93 -15.57
C GLN A 90 5.33 -0.47 -14.97
N LEU A 91 4.98 -0.60 -13.69
CA LEU A 91 4.83 -1.91 -13.04
C LEU A 91 3.73 -2.76 -13.69
N GLU A 92 2.63 -2.13 -14.09
CA GLU A 92 1.54 -2.80 -14.82
C GLU A 92 2.00 -3.28 -16.21
N CYS A 93 2.77 -2.46 -16.94
CA CYS A 93 3.37 -2.89 -18.21
C CYS A 93 4.29 -4.11 -18.03
N ILE A 94 5.13 -4.11 -16.99
CA ILE A 94 6.00 -5.23 -16.67
C ILE A 94 5.15 -6.49 -16.37
N ALA A 95 4.08 -6.35 -15.60
CA ALA A 95 3.21 -7.47 -15.23
C ALA A 95 2.43 -8.06 -16.42
N LEU A 96 2.06 -7.23 -17.40
CA LEU A 96 1.33 -7.67 -18.60
C LEU A 96 2.24 -8.21 -19.70
N SER A 97 3.54 -7.95 -19.64
CA SER A 97 4.51 -8.44 -20.63
C SER A 97 4.62 -9.97 -20.59
N ASN A 98 4.21 -10.62 -21.68
CA ASN A 98 4.43 -12.04 -21.90
C ASN A 98 5.92 -12.40 -21.82
N GLU A 99 6.76 -11.55 -22.40
CA GLU A 99 8.20 -11.73 -22.49
C GLU A 99 8.82 -11.81 -21.08
N ILE A 100 8.44 -10.90 -20.17
CA ILE A 100 8.88 -10.90 -18.76
C ILE A 100 8.30 -12.10 -18.02
N ARG A 101 7.01 -12.38 -18.20
CA ARG A 101 6.35 -13.53 -17.54
C ARG A 101 6.95 -14.87 -17.94
N ASP A 102 7.38 -15.00 -19.19
CA ASP A 102 8.04 -16.21 -19.68
C ASP A 102 9.44 -16.35 -19.08
N ALA A 103 10.21 -15.25 -18.97
CA ALA A 103 11.49 -15.25 -18.26
C ALA A 103 11.32 -15.65 -16.79
N MET A 104 10.27 -15.16 -16.12
CA MET A 104 9.92 -15.48 -14.74
C MET A 104 9.54 -16.95 -14.51
N LYS A 105 9.35 -17.78 -15.54
CA LYS A 105 9.12 -19.24 -15.36
C LYS A 105 10.39 -19.99 -14.94
N GLY A 106 11.57 -19.40 -15.14
CA GLY A 106 12.85 -20.00 -14.74
C GLY A 106 12.99 -20.06 -13.21
N LYS A 107 13.24 -21.27 -12.67
CA LYS A 107 13.40 -21.47 -11.22
C LYS A 107 14.61 -20.74 -10.65
N GLU A 108 15.74 -20.78 -11.36
CA GLU A 108 16.98 -20.13 -10.92
C GLU A 108 16.81 -18.61 -10.84
N LEU A 109 16.13 -18.01 -11.83
CA LEU A 109 15.81 -16.59 -11.81
C LEU A 109 14.91 -16.22 -10.62
N GLN A 110 13.87 -17.00 -10.35
CA GLN A 110 13.00 -16.78 -9.20
C GLN A 110 13.76 -16.89 -7.87
N GLU A 111 14.67 -17.86 -7.76
CA GLU A 111 15.51 -18.05 -6.58
C GLU A 111 16.45 -16.86 -6.37
N LEU A 112 17.11 -16.37 -7.43
CA LEU A 112 17.94 -15.17 -7.38
C LEU A 112 17.14 -13.95 -6.89
N ILE A 113 15.95 -13.70 -7.44
CA ILE A 113 15.09 -12.59 -7.03
C ILE A 113 14.70 -12.74 -5.55
N ARG A 114 14.30 -13.93 -5.10
CA ARG A 114 13.93 -14.18 -3.71
C ARG A 114 15.12 -14.01 -2.76
N ASN A 115 16.31 -14.42 -3.17
CA ASN A 115 17.51 -14.27 -2.36
C ASN A 115 17.82 -12.79 -2.13
N ILE A 116 17.69 -11.94 -3.16
CA ILE A 116 17.86 -10.48 -3.01
C ILE A 116 16.78 -9.91 -2.07
N ASP A 117 15.51 -10.23 -2.31
CA ASP A 117 14.37 -9.67 -1.58
C ASP A 117 14.35 -10.04 -0.08
N CYS A 118 14.81 -11.25 0.25
CA CYS A 118 14.89 -11.73 1.63
C CYS A 118 16.26 -11.48 2.29
N SER A 119 17.26 -10.96 1.57
CA SER A 119 18.60 -10.75 2.10
C SER A 119 18.65 -9.58 3.09
N ALA A 120 19.47 -9.75 4.14
CA ALA A 120 19.88 -8.66 5.02
C ALA A 120 20.85 -7.69 4.34
N ASP A 121 21.62 -8.17 3.36
CA ASP A 121 22.54 -7.40 2.51
C ASP A 121 22.11 -7.56 1.05
N ALA A 122 21.15 -6.73 0.64
CA ALA A 122 20.54 -6.82 -0.70
C ALA A 122 21.51 -6.35 -1.80
N GLU A 123 22.40 -5.40 -1.49
CA GLU A 123 23.39 -4.87 -2.43
C GLU A 123 24.39 -5.96 -2.84
N ALA A 124 24.95 -6.69 -1.87
CA ALA A 124 25.88 -7.78 -2.17
C ALA A 124 25.24 -8.94 -2.95
N GLU A 125 23.98 -9.29 -2.65
CA GLU A 125 23.25 -10.33 -3.40
C GLU A 125 22.88 -9.87 -4.81
N LEU A 126 22.53 -8.59 -4.99
CA LEU A 126 22.29 -8.00 -6.29
C LEU A 126 23.56 -8.06 -7.16
N ASP A 127 24.73 -7.70 -6.61
CA ASP A 127 26.02 -7.79 -7.32
C ASP A 127 26.37 -9.21 -7.76
N LYS A 128 26.01 -10.22 -6.96
CA LYS A 128 26.17 -11.62 -7.34
C LYS A 128 25.19 -12.01 -8.45
N ALA A 129 23.93 -11.61 -8.33
CA ALA A 129 22.89 -11.90 -9.30
C ALA A 129 23.19 -11.25 -10.67
N MET A 130 23.74 -10.03 -10.70
CA MET A 130 24.14 -9.36 -11.95
C MET A 130 25.23 -10.10 -12.74
N LYS A 131 25.96 -11.02 -12.10
CA LYS A 131 26.94 -11.90 -12.78
C LYS A 131 26.30 -13.11 -13.45
N GLN A 132 25.08 -13.49 -13.04
CA GLN A 132 24.32 -14.58 -13.65
C GLN A 132 23.67 -14.10 -14.95
N GLU A 133 23.73 -14.93 -15.99
CA GLU A 133 23.25 -14.54 -17.32
C GLU A 133 21.72 -14.39 -17.34
N GLU A 134 20.99 -15.27 -16.65
CA GLU A 134 19.53 -15.27 -16.59
C GLU A 134 18.99 -13.99 -15.96
N PHE A 135 19.59 -13.57 -14.84
CA PHE A 135 19.21 -12.35 -14.14
C PHE A 135 19.61 -11.10 -14.94
N ARG A 136 20.80 -11.10 -15.54
CA ARG A 136 21.24 -9.99 -16.40
C ARG A 136 20.31 -9.79 -17.60
N LEU A 137 19.96 -10.85 -18.32
CA LEU A 137 19.04 -10.78 -19.46
C LEU A 137 17.64 -10.32 -19.02
N PHE A 138 17.17 -10.79 -17.86
CA PHE A 138 15.91 -10.35 -17.27
C PHE A 138 15.91 -8.85 -16.94
N THR A 139 16.95 -8.36 -16.27
CA THR A 139 17.06 -6.93 -15.91
C THR A 139 17.16 -6.04 -17.14
N GLU A 140 17.95 -6.40 -18.17
CA GLU A 140 18.03 -5.64 -19.43
C GLU A 140 16.65 -5.47 -20.07
N LYS A 141 15.84 -6.53 -20.02
CA LYS A 141 14.52 -6.57 -20.62
C LYS A 141 13.50 -5.74 -19.84
N ILE A 142 13.56 -5.78 -18.50
CA ILE A 142 12.79 -4.84 -17.67
C ILE A 142 13.20 -3.41 -18.01
N LEU A 143 14.50 -3.11 -17.99
CA LEU A 143 15.02 -1.77 -18.27
C LEU A 143 14.61 -1.27 -19.65
N ARG A 144 14.60 -2.15 -20.66
CA ARG A 144 14.11 -1.83 -22.00
C ARG A 144 12.63 -1.43 -21.99
N MET A 145 11.82 -2.02 -21.11
CA MET A 145 10.38 -1.74 -21.00
C MET A 145 10.07 -0.45 -20.24
N VAL A 146 10.74 -0.22 -19.11
CA VAL A 146 10.53 1.00 -18.31
C VAL A 146 11.08 2.25 -18.99
N ASN A 147 12.16 2.13 -19.76
CA ASN A 147 12.77 3.25 -20.45
C ASN A 147 12.15 3.55 -21.82
N GLN A 148 11.05 2.89 -22.20
CA GLN A 148 10.34 3.23 -23.44
C GLN A 148 9.60 4.57 -23.30
N PRO A 149 9.75 5.49 -24.27
CA PRO A 149 9.15 6.84 -24.22
C PRO A 149 7.61 6.82 -24.27
N GLU A 150 7.00 5.72 -24.72
CA GLU A 150 5.54 5.54 -24.70
C GLU A 150 4.99 5.34 -23.27
N ASN A 151 5.86 4.95 -22.33
CA ASN A 151 5.53 4.72 -20.93
C ASN A 151 5.82 5.94 -20.02
N GLN A 152 6.16 7.09 -20.63
CA GLN A 152 6.46 8.37 -19.98
C GLN A 152 5.50 9.50 -20.39
N ARG A 153 4.47 9.22 -21.18
CA ARG A 153 3.46 10.22 -21.58
C ARG A 153 2.37 10.36 -20.51
N ILE A 154 2.56 11.31 -19.60
CA ILE A 154 1.48 12.05 -18.93
C ILE A 154 1.71 13.53 -19.19
#